data_AF-A0A2V7N0Z5-F1
#
_entry.id   AF-A0A2V7N0Z5-F1
#
_cell.length_a   1.000
_cell.length_b   1.000
_cell.length_c   1.000
_cell.angle_alpha   90.00
_cell.angle_beta   90.00
_cell.angle_gamma   90.00
#
_symmetry.space_group_name_H-M   'P 1'
#
loop_
_entity.id
_entity.type
_entity.pdbx_description
1 polymer ?
#
loop_
_entity_poly.entity_id
_entity_poly.type
_entity_poly.pdbx_seq_one_letter_code
_entity_poly.pdbx_strand_id
1 'polypeptide(L)'
;MGRNKMLLELGGEPLVRRAARRALEAGLSPVVMVLGHEAERLRVELAGLPCDCAINPDYTGATSGSLHLGLERLPADVEAVVVLLADMVLVTRQMLDGLVAAAWREAAPLFVSRYGDVTAPPLLFRRSLFGELMAWTGEGCGKAVVQRHKAEAVYLDWPPAALADVDTPEDFTAAQALIAQA
;
A
#
# COMPACT_ATOMS: atom_id res chain seq x y z
N MET A 1 14.18 -15.11 -0.16
CA MET A 1 14.29 -15.35 1.30
C MET A 1 13.48 -16.59 1.66
N GLY A 2 14.02 -17.57 2.39
CA GLY A 2 13.30 -18.83 2.73
C GLY A 2 12.21 -18.68 3.80
N ARG A 3 11.74 -17.46 4.07
CA ARG A 3 10.73 -17.09 5.07
C ARG A 3 9.82 -16.03 4.46
N ASN A 4 8.57 -16.00 4.88
CA ASN A 4 7.62 -14.96 4.46
C ASN A 4 8.06 -13.60 5.00
N LYS A 5 8.40 -12.68 4.08
CA LYS A 5 8.90 -11.34 4.41
C LYS A 5 7.94 -10.53 5.28
N MET A 6 6.64 -10.77 5.14
CA MET A 6 5.59 -10.06 5.89
C MET A 6 5.63 -10.37 7.40
N LEU A 7 6.28 -11.47 7.79
CA LEU A 7 6.53 -11.88 9.18
C LEU A 7 7.90 -11.43 9.71
N LEU A 8 8.73 -10.74 8.91
CA LEU A 8 10.00 -10.23 9.39
C LEU A 8 9.76 -9.03 10.29
N GLU A 9 10.48 -8.98 11.41
CA GLU A 9 10.35 -7.93 12.41
C GLU A 9 11.34 -6.80 12.15
N LEU A 10 10.81 -5.61 11.95
CA LEU A 10 11.57 -4.40 11.71
C LEU A 10 11.34 -3.43 12.86
N GLY A 11 12.35 -3.31 13.73
CA GLY A 11 12.20 -2.59 15.01
C GLY A 11 11.29 -3.31 16.01
N GLY A 12 11.26 -4.65 15.97
CA GLY A 12 10.41 -5.49 16.84
C GLY A 12 8.93 -5.57 16.42
N GLU A 13 8.59 -5.07 15.23
CA GLU A 13 7.23 -5.11 14.68
C GLU A 13 7.22 -5.85 13.32
N PRO A 14 6.36 -6.86 13.10
CA PRO A 14 6.23 -7.52 11.80
C PRO A 14 5.84 -6.54 10.70
N LEU A 15 6.40 -6.70 9.48
CA LEU A 15 6.12 -5.79 8.36
C LEU A 15 4.62 -5.64 8.07
N VAL A 16 3.87 -6.74 8.08
CA VAL A 16 2.41 -6.71 7.86
C VAL A 16 1.68 -5.85 8.89
N ARG A 17 2.09 -5.96 10.16
CA ARG A 17 1.51 -5.22 11.27
C ARG A 17 1.88 -3.75 11.19
N ARG A 18 3.14 -3.44 10.85
CA ARG A 18 3.64 -2.09 10.64
C ARG A 18 2.83 -1.37 9.56
N ALA A 19 2.60 -2.00 8.41
CA ALA A 19 1.84 -1.41 7.32
C ALA A 19 0.39 -1.09 7.73
N ALA A 20 -0.29 -2.03 8.37
CA ALA A 20 -1.65 -1.83 8.89
C ALA A 20 -1.70 -0.69 9.93
N ARG A 21 -0.78 -0.69 10.90
CA ARG A 21 -0.69 0.36 11.92
C ARG A 21 -0.46 1.74 11.30
N ARG A 22 0.43 1.85 10.30
CA ARG A 22 0.70 3.13 9.62
C ARG A 22 -0.51 3.67 8.86
N ALA A 23 -1.25 2.80 8.17
CA ALA A 23 -2.51 3.18 7.54
C ALA A 23 -3.53 3.71 8.56
N LEU A 24 -3.68 3.01 9.68
CA LEU A 24 -4.59 3.39 10.76
C LEU A 24 -4.18 4.70 11.46
N GLU A 25 -2.89 4.90 11.72
CA GLU A 25 -2.36 6.14 12.30
C GLU A 25 -2.57 7.36 11.39
N ALA A 26 -2.60 7.15 10.08
CA ALA A 26 -2.96 8.18 9.10
C ALA A 26 -4.48 8.44 9.02
N GLY A 27 -5.27 7.78 9.86
CA GLY A 27 -6.73 7.95 9.90
C GLY A 27 -7.46 7.29 8.72
N LEU A 28 -6.81 6.39 7.98
CA LEU A 28 -7.47 5.65 6.91
C LEU A 28 -8.48 4.67 7.51
N SER A 29 -9.69 4.67 6.97
CA SER A 29 -10.76 3.77 7.38
C SER A 29 -11.77 3.56 6.24
N PRO A 30 -12.21 2.33 5.96
CA PRO A 30 -11.69 1.08 6.52
C PRO A 30 -10.28 0.74 6.00
N VAL A 31 -9.52 -0.06 6.75
CA VAL A 31 -8.26 -0.64 6.30
C VAL A 31 -8.48 -2.11 5.95
N VAL A 32 -8.15 -2.51 4.73
CA VAL A 32 -8.25 -3.89 4.26
C VAL A 32 -6.85 -4.43 3.98
N MET A 33 -6.44 -5.45 4.72
CA MET A 33 -5.19 -6.18 4.51
C MET A 33 -5.46 -7.38 3.61
N VAL A 34 -4.87 -7.41 2.42
CA VAL A 34 -4.98 -8.55 1.51
C VAL A 34 -3.80 -9.49 1.74
N LEU A 35 -4.09 -10.69 2.22
CA LEU A 35 -3.13 -11.68 2.68
C LEU A 35 -3.02 -12.83 1.67
N GLY A 36 -1.83 -13.41 1.54
CA GLY A 36 -1.55 -14.52 0.63
C GLY A 36 -0.95 -15.71 1.37
N HIS A 37 0.28 -16.07 1.01
CA HIS A 37 1.03 -17.14 1.66
C HIS A 37 1.07 -16.96 3.19
N GLU A 38 0.79 -18.03 3.93
CA GLU A 38 0.72 -18.04 5.40
C GLU A 38 -0.31 -17.07 6.03
N ALA A 39 -1.44 -16.82 5.36
CA ALA A 39 -2.49 -15.91 5.82
C ALA A 39 -2.89 -16.10 7.30
N GLU A 40 -3.00 -17.33 7.80
CA GLU A 40 -3.34 -17.57 9.21
C GLU A 40 -2.30 -17.00 10.18
N ARG A 41 -1.00 -17.14 9.86
CA ARG A 41 0.08 -16.56 10.69
C ARG A 41 0.03 -15.03 10.62
N LEU A 42 -0.19 -14.48 9.43
CA LEU A 42 -0.30 -13.03 9.23
C LEU A 42 -1.51 -12.44 9.97
N ARG A 43 -2.63 -13.15 10.06
CA ARG A 43 -3.79 -12.71 10.85
C ARG A 43 -3.49 -12.61 12.34
N VAL A 44 -2.69 -13.53 12.88
CA VAL A 44 -2.26 -13.46 14.28
C VAL A 44 -1.49 -12.15 14.52
N GLU A 45 -0.59 -11.79 13.61
CA GLU A 45 0.18 -10.52 13.73
C GLU A 45 -0.69 -9.27 13.59
N LEU A 46 -1.84 -9.36 12.90
CA LEU A 46 -2.80 -8.28 12.74
C LEU A 46 -3.84 -8.20 13.89
N ALA A 47 -3.86 -9.18 14.79
CA ALA A 47 -4.84 -9.22 15.88
C ALA A 47 -4.81 -7.93 16.73
N GLY A 48 -6.01 -7.48 17.09
CA GLY A 48 -6.21 -6.25 17.87
C GLY A 48 -6.12 -4.94 17.08
N LEU A 49 -5.75 -4.97 15.79
CA LEU A 49 -5.86 -3.78 14.93
C LEU A 49 -7.26 -3.73 14.28
N PRO A 50 -7.88 -2.53 14.17
CA PRO A 50 -9.15 -2.34 13.48
C PRO A 50 -8.99 -2.38 11.95
N CYS A 51 -8.58 -3.52 11.41
CA CYS A 51 -8.48 -3.76 9.97
C CYS A 51 -9.16 -5.09 9.58
N ASP A 52 -9.74 -5.10 8.39
CA ASP A 52 -10.30 -6.30 7.78
C ASP A 52 -9.21 -7.08 7.04
N CYS A 53 -9.42 -8.39 6.88
CA CYS A 53 -8.51 -9.26 6.16
C CYS A 53 -9.22 -9.97 5.00
N ALA A 54 -8.69 -9.83 3.78
CA ALA A 54 -9.07 -10.65 2.63
C ALA A 54 -7.96 -11.67 2.34
N ILE A 55 -8.31 -12.91 1.99
CA ILE A 55 -7.31 -13.89 1.53
C ILE A 55 -7.34 -13.93 0.00
N ASN A 56 -6.17 -13.72 -0.62
CA ASN A 56 -5.94 -14.07 -2.00
C ASN A 56 -5.35 -15.49 -2.08
N PRO A 57 -6.12 -16.51 -2.52
CA PRO A 57 -5.58 -17.86 -2.68
C PRO A 57 -4.57 -17.95 -3.84
N ASP A 58 -4.65 -17.08 -4.84
CA ASP A 58 -3.72 -16.98 -5.96
C ASP A 58 -2.67 -15.89 -5.69
N TYR A 59 -1.98 -16.00 -4.56
CA TYR A 59 -0.99 -15.02 -4.12
C TYR A 59 0.30 -15.00 -4.98
N THR A 60 0.48 -15.98 -5.86
CA THR A 60 1.57 -16.01 -6.86
C THR A 60 1.15 -15.42 -8.21
N GLY A 61 -0.14 -15.13 -8.39
CA GLY A 61 -0.67 -14.48 -9.57
C GLY A 61 -0.39 -12.98 -9.59
N ALA A 62 -0.98 -12.31 -10.58
CA ALA A 62 -0.79 -10.88 -10.79
C ALA A 62 -1.31 -10.06 -9.59
N THR A 63 -0.60 -8.98 -9.23
CA THR A 63 -1.00 -8.10 -8.12
C THR A 63 -2.39 -7.47 -8.29
N SER A 64 -2.94 -7.42 -9.52
CA SER A 64 -4.34 -7.05 -9.77
C SER A 64 -5.33 -7.90 -8.98
N GLY A 65 -5.10 -9.21 -8.81
CA GLY A 65 -6.03 -10.07 -8.06
C GLY A 65 -6.15 -9.67 -6.59
N SER A 66 -5.03 -9.34 -5.96
CA SER A 66 -5.03 -8.81 -4.59
C SER A 66 -5.72 -7.44 -4.52
N LEU A 67 -5.46 -6.56 -5.50
CA LEU A 67 -6.12 -5.24 -5.56
C LEU A 67 -7.64 -5.37 -5.68
N HIS A 68 -8.12 -6.24 -6.57
CA HIS A 68 -9.55 -6.51 -6.75
C HIS A 68 -10.20 -6.98 -5.46
N LEU A 69 -9.62 -7.98 -4.80
CA LEU A 69 -10.10 -8.47 -3.51
C LEU A 69 -10.14 -7.37 -2.43
N GLY A 70 -9.16 -6.46 -2.44
CA GLY A 70 -9.16 -5.30 -1.55
C GLY A 70 -10.33 -4.36 -1.83
N LEU A 71 -10.55 -4.02 -3.11
CA LEU A 71 -11.61 -3.12 -3.55
C LEU A 71 -13.01 -3.70 -3.30
N GLU A 72 -13.20 -5.01 -3.51
CA GLU A 72 -14.48 -5.71 -3.28
C GLU A 72 -14.90 -5.71 -1.81
N ARG A 73 -13.96 -5.52 -0.88
CA ARG A 73 -14.24 -5.43 0.56
C ARG A 73 -14.64 -4.04 1.00
N LEU A 74 -14.45 -3.02 0.15
CA LEU A 74 -14.77 -1.65 0.52
C LEU A 74 -16.28 -1.43 0.50
N PRO A 75 -16.84 -0.79 1.55
CA PRO A 75 -18.21 -0.31 1.54
C PRO A 75 -18.53 0.62 0.36
N ALA A 76 -19.82 0.72 0.01
CA ALA A 76 -20.28 1.51 -1.13
C ALA A 76 -20.10 3.04 -0.95
N ASP A 77 -19.96 3.51 0.27
CA ASP A 77 -19.77 4.91 0.65
C ASP A 77 -18.30 5.37 0.67
N VAL A 78 -17.33 4.46 0.46
CA VAL A 78 -15.90 4.84 0.38
C VAL A 78 -15.60 5.67 -0.87
N GLU A 79 -15.36 6.97 -0.76
CA GLU A 79 -15.19 7.83 -1.95
C GLU A 79 -13.82 7.73 -2.62
N ALA A 80 -12.82 7.22 -1.91
CA ALA A 80 -11.46 7.03 -2.40
C ALA A 80 -10.72 5.95 -1.60
N VAL A 81 -9.68 5.38 -2.21
CA VAL A 81 -8.81 4.38 -1.57
C VAL A 81 -7.36 4.79 -1.70
N VAL A 82 -6.59 4.59 -0.64
CA VAL A 82 -5.12 4.59 -0.71
C VAL A 82 -4.65 3.15 -0.86
N VAL A 83 -3.95 2.86 -1.94
CA VAL A 83 -3.31 1.56 -2.20
C VAL A 83 -1.88 1.64 -1.71
N LEU A 84 -1.50 0.73 -0.80
CA LEU A 84 -0.17 0.64 -0.19
C LEU A 84 0.40 -0.77 -0.40
N LEU A 85 1.72 -0.88 -0.38
CA LEU A 85 2.42 -2.15 -0.32
C LEU A 85 3.04 -2.34 1.07
N ALA A 86 2.89 -3.53 1.65
CA ALA A 86 3.31 -3.79 3.04
C ALA A 86 4.82 -3.97 3.21
N ASP A 87 5.54 -4.20 2.12
CA ASP A 87 7.00 -4.26 2.01
C ASP A 87 7.66 -2.89 1.76
N MET A 88 6.87 -1.84 1.45
CA MET A 88 7.35 -0.45 1.42
C MET A 88 7.46 0.15 2.83
N VAL A 89 8.45 -0.34 3.59
CA VAL A 89 8.54 -0.14 5.06
C VAL A 89 8.87 1.30 5.51
N LEU A 90 9.29 2.15 4.58
CA LEU A 90 9.58 3.57 4.79
C LEU A 90 8.39 4.49 4.48
N VAL A 91 7.25 3.94 4.05
CA VAL A 91 6.02 4.74 3.93
C VAL A 91 5.63 5.29 5.30
N THR A 92 5.58 6.61 5.39
CA THR A 92 5.32 7.33 6.64
C THR A 92 3.88 7.81 6.73
N ARG A 93 3.43 8.11 7.95
CA ARG A 93 2.15 8.79 8.19
C ARG A 93 2.04 10.10 7.40
N GLN A 94 3.13 10.88 7.32
CA GLN A 94 3.15 12.14 6.57
C GLN A 94 2.87 11.95 5.08
N MET A 95 3.35 10.86 4.47
CA MET A 95 3.09 10.56 3.06
C MET A 95 1.61 10.28 2.82
N LEU A 96 1.01 9.48 3.71
CA LEU A 96 -0.42 9.14 3.65
C LEU A 96 -1.31 10.35 3.92
N ASP A 97 -1.02 11.11 4.97
CA ASP A 97 -1.71 12.38 5.28
C ASP A 97 -1.60 13.36 4.10
N GLY A 98 -0.45 13.42 3.45
CA GLY A 98 -0.23 14.26 2.27
C GLY A 98 -1.19 13.91 1.14
N LEU A 99 -1.31 12.63 0.79
CA LEU A 99 -2.24 12.16 -0.25
C LEU A 99 -3.69 12.51 0.10
N VAL A 100 -4.10 12.22 1.34
CA VAL A 100 -5.46 12.52 1.81
C VAL A 100 -5.74 14.02 1.79
N ALA A 101 -4.81 14.84 2.30
CA ALA A 101 -4.95 16.29 2.31
C ALA A 101 -4.96 16.89 0.89
N ALA A 102 -4.21 16.32 -0.05
CA ALA A 102 -4.29 16.71 -1.46
C ALA A 102 -5.66 16.34 -2.05
N ALA A 103 -6.18 15.15 -1.76
CA ALA A 103 -7.51 14.74 -2.19
C ALA A 103 -8.63 15.64 -1.66
N TRP A 104 -8.54 16.13 -0.43
CA TRP A 104 -9.53 17.09 0.09
C TRP A 104 -9.51 18.45 -0.63
N ARG A 105 -8.38 18.84 -1.23
CA ARG A 105 -8.21 20.16 -1.85
C ARG A 105 -8.44 20.16 -3.36
N GLU A 106 -8.10 19.06 -4.02
CA GLU A 106 -8.10 18.94 -5.47
C GLU A 106 -9.18 17.98 -5.94
N ALA A 107 -9.79 18.23 -7.11
CA ALA A 107 -10.81 17.35 -7.70
C ALA A 107 -10.23 16.22 -8.59
N ALA A 108 -8.90 16.11 -8.69
CA ALA A 108 -8.20 15.15 -9.55
C ALA A 108 -8.55 13.67 -9.28
N PRO A 109 -8.80 12.82 -10.28
CA PRO A 109 -9.21 11.44 -10.04
C PRO A 109 -8.13 10.57 -9.37
N LEU A 110 -6.86 10.99 -9.44
CA LEU A 110 -5.67 10.22 -9.07
C LEU A 110 -4.63 11.10 -8.35
N PHE A 111 -4.03 10.56 -7.29
CA PHE A 111 -2.90 11.17 -6.60
C PHE A 111 -1.75 10.17 -6.49
N VAL A 112 -0.56 10.61 -6.90
CA VAL A 112 0.58 9.73 -7.12
C VAL A 112 1.76 10.17 -6.26
N SER A 113 2.28 9.24 -5.48
CA SER A 113 3.58 9.43 -4.81
C SER A 113 4.71 9.31 -5.83
N ARG A 114 5.60 10.30 -5.83
CA ARG A 114 6.77 10.37 -6.69
C ARG A 114 8.03 10.47 -5.84
N TYR A 115 8.95 9.53 -6.04
CA TYR A 115 10.22 9.39 -5.32
C TYR A 115 11.35 9.67 -6.31
N GLY A 116 11.77 10.94 -6.41
CA GLY A 116 12.63 11.38 -7.51
C GLY A 116 11.91 11.23 -8.86
N ASP A 117 12.45 10.41 -9.76
CA ASP A 117 11.85 10.16 -11.08
C ASP A 117 10.91 8.94 -11.10
N VAL A 118 10.76 8.24 -9.97
CA VAL A 118 9.99 7.00 -9.88
C VAL A 118 8.61 7.28 -9.27
N THR A 119 7.57 6.71 -9.87
CA THR A 119 6.22 6.69 -9.29
C THR A 119 5.95 5.31 -8.70
N ALA A 120 5.51 5.28 -7.45
CA ALA A 120 5.27 4.05 -6.70
C ALA A 120 4.18 4.29 -5.65
N PRO A 121 3.61 3.24 -5.04
CA PRO A 121 2.74 3.38 -3.88
C PRO A 121 3.40 4.17 -2.73
N PRO A 122 2.62 4.80 -1.84
CA PRO A 122 1.17 4.79 -1.79
C PRO A 122 0.55 5.64 -2.92
N LEU A 123 -0.55 5.16 -3.48
CA LEU A 123 -1.34 5.83 -4.52
C LEU A 123 -2.75 6.05 -4.00
N LEU A 124 -3.36 7.21 -4.27
CA LEU A 124 -4.77 7.44 -3.94
C LEU A 124 -5.61 7.50 -5.21
N PHE A 125 -6.60 6.62 -5.30
CA PHE A 125 -7.56 6.56 -6.39
C PHE A 125 -8.93 6.97 -5.88
N ARG A 126 -9.61 7.88 -6.59
CA ARG A 126 -11.03 8.16 -6.34
C ARG A 126 -11.91 7.02 -6.84
N ARG A 127 -13.12 6.91 -6.27
CA ARG A 127 -14.14 5.93 -6.66
C ARG A 127 -14.46 5.95 -8.16
N SER A 128 -14.34 7.11 -8.81
CA SER A 128 -14.49 7.23 -10.28
C SER A 128 -13.56 6.32 -11.07
N LEU A 129 -12.39 5.94 -10.50
CA LEU A 129 -11.43 5.03 -11.13
C LEU A 129 -11.60 3.56 -10.71
N PHE A 130 -12.49 3.23 -9.76
CA PHE A 130 -12.61 1.86 -9.25
C PHE A 130 -13.04 0.88 -10.34
N GLY A 131 -13.94 1.30 -11.25
CA GLY A 131 -14.33 0.48 -12.39
C GLY A 131 -13.15 0.14 -13.30
N GLU A 132 -12.25 1.09 -13.55
CA GLU A 132 -11.04 0.87 -14.35
C GLU A 132 -10.03 -0.02 -13.61
N LEU A 133 -9.89 0.13 -12.30
CA LEU A 133 -9.05 -0.74 -11.47
C LEU A 133 -9.56 -2.19 -11.47
N MET A 134 -10.88 -2.38 -11.34
CA MET A 134 -11.53 -3.70 -11.38
C MET A 134 -11.45 -4.36 -12.76
N ALA A 135 -11.48 -3.57 -13.84
CA ALA A 135 -11.33 -4.09 -15.21
C ALA A 135 -9.87 -4.39 -15.59
N TRP A 136 -8.91 -3.81 -14.88
CA TRP A 136 -7.49 -3.97 -15.17
C TRP A 136 -6.92 -5.28 -14.60
N THR A 137 -6.06 -5.94 -15.39
CA THR A 137 -5.29 -7.12 -14.96
C THR A 137 -3.80 -6.91 -15.23
N GLY A 138 -2.93 -7.30 -14.29
CA GLY A 138 -1.48 -7.23 -14.45
C GLY A 138 -0.75 -6.84 -13.17
N GLU A 139 0.50 -6.38 -13.35
CA GLU A 139 1.38 -6.01 -12.24
C GLU A 139 1.46 -4.51 -11.97
N GLY A 140 1.65 -4.14 -10.70
CA GLY A 140 2.03 -2.80 -10.27
C GLY A 140 0.88 -1.90 -9.84
N CYS A 141 -0.01 -2.38 -8.97
CA CYS A 141 -1.01 -1.56 -8.26
C CYS A 141 -1.84 -0.61 -9.16
N GLY A 142 -2.36 -1.09 -10.28
CA GLY A 142 -3.12 -0.27 -11.21
C GLY A 142 -2.24 0.57 -12.14
N LYS A 143 -0.99 0.16 -12.42
CA LYS A 143 -0.03 0.87 -13.29
C LYS A 143 -0.64 1.38 -14.60
N ALA A 144 -1.48 0.59 -15.26
CA ALA A 144 -2.14 1.00 -16.50
C ALA A 144 -3.12 2.17 -16.27
N VAL A 145 -3.88 2.15 -15.18
CA VAL A 145 -4.79 3.24 -14.77
C VAL A 145 -3.99 4.50 -14.44
N VAL A 146 -2.87 4.35 -13.71
CA VAL A 146 -1.95 5.47 -13.43
C VAL A 146 -1.42 6.10 -14.71
N GLN A 147 -0.97 5.29 -15.68
CA GLN A 147 -0.47 5.80 -16.96
C GLN A 147 -1.55 6.49 -17.79
N ARG A 148 -2.78 5.99 -17.74
CA ARG A 148 -3.93 6.58 -18.46
C ARG A 148 -4.32 7.95 -17.90
N HIS A 149 -4.30 8.12 -16.58
CA HIS A 149 -4.70 9.36 -15.90
C HIS A 149 -3.54 10.25 -15.48
N LYS A 150 -2.31 10.00 -15.95
CA LYS A 150 -1.12 10.76 -15.56
C LYS A 150 -1.22 12.27 -15.81
N ALA A 151 -1.99 12.69 -16.82
CA ALA A 151 -2.19 14.10 -17.14
C ALA A 151 -3.19 14.80 -16.21
N GLU A 152 -4.04 14.03 -15.53
CA GLU A 152 -5.06 14.50 -14.59
C GLU A 152 -4.63 14.29 -13.12
N ALA A 153 -3.48 13.65 -12.91
CA ALA A 153 -2.99 13.26 -11.60
C ALA A 153 -2.35 14.43 -10.87
N VAL A 154 -2.52 14.44 -9.54
CA VAL A 154 -1.75 15.30 -8.63
C VAL A 154 -0.56 14.51 -8.11
N TYR A 155 0.64 15.04 -8.29
CA TYR A 155 1.89 14.40 -7.86
C TYR A 155 2.36 14.97 -6.52
N LEU A 156 2.73 14.08 -5.60
CA LEU A 156 3.35 14.44 -4.34
C LEU A 156 4.78 13.94 -4.32
N ASP A 157 5.71 14.86 -4.13
CA ASP A 157 7.14 14.60 -4.16
C ASP A 157 7.68 14.17 -2.80
N TRP A 158 8.41 13.06 -2.81
CA TRP A 158 9.08 12.47 -1.66
C TRP A 158 10.57 12.27 -1.93
N PRO A 159 11.41 12.21 -0.88
CA PRO A 159 12.82 11.89 -1.04
C PRO A 159 13.01 10.55 -1.76
N PRO A 160 13.94 10.43 -2.74
CA PRO A 160 14.21 9.15 -3.41
C PRO A 160 14.55 8.01 -2.44
N ALA A 161 15.24 8.34 -1.33
CA ALA A 161 15.60 7.38 -0.28
C ALA A 161 14.41 6.76 0.47
N ALA A 162 13.19 7.30 0.32
CA ALA A 162 11.98 6.71 0.89
C ALA A 162 11.37 5.60 0.02
N LEU A 163 11.85 5.43 -1.22
CA LEU A 163 11.50 4.30 -2.07
C LEU A 163 12.37 3.09 -1.66
N ALA A 164 11.84 2.25 -0.78
CA ALA A 164 12.53 1.06 -0.31
C ALA A 164 11.54 -0.08 -0.07
N ASP A 165 11.69 -1.13 -0.87
CA ASP A 165 10.96 -2.40 -0.75
C ASP A 165 11.85 -3.42 -0.04
N VAL A 166 11.28 -4.23 0.85
CA VAL A 166 11.98 -5.38 1.43
C VAL A 166 11.73 -6.62 0.56
N ASP A 167 12.63 -6.90 -0.38
CA ASP A 167 12.56 -8.11 -1.24
C ASP A 167 13.69 -9.10 -0.97
N THR A 168 14.84 -8.59 -0.58
CA THR A 168 16.07 -9.35 -0.32
C THR A 168 16.54 -9.21 1.13
N PRO A 169 17.40 -10.13 1.62
CA PRO A 169 18.07 -9.97 2.91
C PRO A 169 18.83 -8.64 3.04
N GLU A 170 19.43 -8.18 1.94
CA GLU A 170 20.15 -6.92 1.86
C GLU A 170 19.20 -5.73 2.06
N ASP A 171 18.03 -5.74 1.41
CA ASP A 171 17.00 -4.71 1.59
C ASP A 171 16.50 -4.66 3.03
N PHE A 172 16.27 -5.82 3.63
CA PHE A 172 15.86 -5.92 5.03
C PHE A 172 16.92 -5.32 5.97
N THR A 173 18.20 -5.63 5.74
CA THR A 173 19.31 -5.09 6.52
C THR A 173 19.42 -3.57 6.37
N ALA A 174 19.26 -3.06 5.14
CA ALA A 174 19.24 -1.62 4.88
C ALA A 174 18.07 -0.92 5.60
N ALA A 175 16.87 -1.51 5.55
CA ALA A 175 15.70 -1.00 6.25
C ALA A 175 15.90 -0.98 7.77
N GLN A 176 16.54 -2.00 8.36
CA GLN A 176 16.88 -2.04 9.78
C GLN A 176 17.78 -0.88 10.18
N ALA A 177 18.81 -0.59 9.37
CA ALA A 177 19.74 0.50 9.64
C ALA A 177 19.06 1.88 9.60
N LEU A 178 18.11 2.09 8.68
CA LEU A 178 17.36 3.34 8.56
C LEU A 178 16.42 3.57 9.75
N ILE A 179 15.75 2.53 10.23
CA ILE A 179 14.81 2.65 11.35
C ILE A 179 15.52 2.80 12.69
N ALA A 180 16.72 2.23 12.85
CA ALA A 180 17.52 2.45 14.05
C ALA A 180 17.99 3.92 14.20
N GLN A 181 17.90 4.72 13.15
CA GLN A 181 18.31 6.13 13.11
C GLN A 181 17.14 7.11 13.17
N ALA A 182 15.90 6.62 13.13
CA ALA A 182 14.66 7.41 13.09
C ALA A 182 13.95 7.43 14.45
#